data_AF-A0A2V2YNY3-F1
#
_entry.id   AF-A0A2V2YNY3-F1
#
_cell.length_a   1.000
_cell.length_b   1.000
_cell.length_c   1.000
_cell.angle_alpha   90.00
_cell.angle_beta   90.00
_cell.angle_gamma   90.00
#
_symmetry.space_group_name_H-M   'P 1'
#
loop_
_entity.id
_entity.type
_entity.pdbx_description
1 polymer ?
#
loop_
_entity_poly.entity_id
_entity_poly.type
_entity_poly.pdbx_seq_one_letter_code
_entity_poly.pdbx_strand_id
1 'polypeptide(L)'
;MTLINITDKLSTARPQIQIGDKHYDVNDSLESVFKFEELAAEGSTKKVLESITAALGEEAIEEIGVKKMSVANLKVLTTAVMAAMQGLTYEEADARFQRAGQ
;
A
#
# COMPACT_ATOMS: atom_id res chain seq x y z
N MET A 1 -37.75 -15.06 -4.58
CA MET A 1 -36.27 -15.02 -4.65
C MET A 1 -35.84 -13.58 -4.69
N THR A 2 -35.11 -13.13 -3.69
CA THR A 2 -34.68 -11.74 -3.57
C THR A 2 -33.29 -11.62 -4.18
N LEU A 3 -33.17 -10.93 -5.31
CA LEU A 3 -31.90 -10.63 -5.95
C LEU A 3 -31.31 -9.38 -5.28
N ILE A 4 -30.21 -9.53 -4.54
CA ILE A 4 -29.51 -8.39 -3.94
C ILE A 4 -28.44 -7.94 -4.93
N ASN A 5 -28.64 -6.77 -5.55
CA ASN A 5 -27.64 -6.15 -6.41
C ASN A 5 -26.63 -5.38 -5.54
N ILE A 6 -25.37 -5.79 -5.58
CA ILE A 6 -24.25 -5.14 -4.87
C ILE A 6 -23.25 -4.48 -5.83
N THR A 7 -23.54 -4.42 -7.13
CA THR A 7 -22.62 -3.84 -8.13
C THR A 7 -22.29 -2.38 -7.80
N ASP A 8 -23.26 -1.62 -7.30
CA ASP A 8 -23.07 -0.23 -6.85
C ASP A 8 -22.27 -0.12 -5.52
N LYS A 9 -22.16 -1.22 -4.77
CA LYS A 9 -21.35 -1.29 -3.54
C LYS A 9 -19.90 -1.66 -3.79
N LEU A 10 -19.60 -2.24 -4.96
CA LEU A 10 -18.24 -2.61 -5.34
C LEU A 10 -17.55 -1.40 -5.98
N SER A 11 -16.64 -0.77 -5.25
CA SER A 11 -15.76 0.25 -5.83
C SER A 11 -14.72 -0.41 -6.72
N THR A 12 -14.60 0.07 -7.95
CA THR A 12 -13.56 -0.33 -8.92
C THR A 12 -12.49 0.75 -9.09
N ALA A 13 -12.57 1.81 -8.28
CA ALA A 13 -11.59 2.88 -8.26
C ALA A 13 -10.28 2.34 -7.67
N ARG A 14 -9.23 2.35 -8.50
CA ARG A 14 -7.89 2.00 -8.05
C ARG A 14 -7.34 3.14 -7.20
N PRO A 15 -6.81 2.85 -6.02
CA PRO A 15 -6.20 3.87 -5.21
C PRO A 15 -4.87 4.29 -5.85
N GLN A 16 -4.56 5.58 -5.75
CA GLN A 16 -3.34 6.16 -6.26
C GLN A 16 -2.64 6.91 -5.14
N ILE A 17 -1.32 6.82 -5.08
CA ILE A 17 -0.51 7.63 -4.17
C ILE A 17 0.19 8.73 -4.95
N GLN A 18 0.18 9.93 -4.38
CA GLN A 18 0.91 11.07 -4.92
C GLN A 18 2.24 11.23 -4.19
N ILE A 19 3.34 11.28 -4.93
CA ILE A 19 4.68 11.54 -4.40
C ILE A 19 5.29 12.68 -5.20
N GLY A 20 5.37 13.87 -4.58
CA GLY A 20 5.70 15.10 -5.28
C GLY A 20 4.64 15.46 -6.33
N ASP A 21 5.06 15.63 -7.58
CA ASP A 21 4.20 15.91 -8.74
C ASP A 21 3.74 14.64 -9.49
N LYS A 22 4.11 13.44 -9.01
CA LYS A 22 3.81 12.18 -9.70
C LYS A 22 2.73 11.38 -8.97
N HIS A 23 1.88 10.72 -9.74
CA HIS A 23 0.85 9.80 -9.25
C HIS A 23 1.22 8.38 -9.63
N TYR A 24 1.14 7.47 -8.67
CA TYR A 24 1.41 6.05 -8.86
C TYR A 24 0.19 5.23 -8.50
N ASP A 25 -0.25 4.39 -9.42
CA ASP A 25 -1.32 3.44 -9.20
C ASP A 25 -0.88 2.35 -8.20
N VAL A 26 -1.72 2.13 -7.20
CA VAL A 26 -1.53 1.07 -6.22
C VAL A 26 -2.43 -0.10 -6.60
N ASN A 27 -1.85 -1.29 -6.69
CA ASN A 27 -2.60 -2.51 -6.93
C ASN A 27 -3.29 -2.98 -5.64
N ASP A 28 -4.56 -2.62 -5.47
CA ASP A 28 -5.42 -2.99 -4.34
C ASP A 28 -6.10 -4.35 -4.47
N SER A 29 -5.73 -5.15 -5.48
CA SER A 29 -6.28 -6.50 -5.64
C SER A 29 -6.08 -7.30 -4.35
N LEU A 30 -7.10 -8.07 -3.95
CA LEU A 30 -7.08 -8.92 -2.75
C LEU A 30 -5.79 -9.75 -2.65
N GLU A 31 -5.32 -10.31 -3.77
CA GLU A 31 -4.06 -11.04 -3.85
C GLU A 31 -2.83 -10.19 -3.48
N SER A 32 -2.78 -8.95 -3.98
CA SER A 32 -1.71 -7.98 -3.68
C SER A 32 -1.78 -7.49 -2.25
N VAL A 33 -2.99 -7.27 -1.69
CA VAL A 33 -3.19 -6.90 -0.29
C VAL A 33 -2.71 -8.02 0.63
N PHE A 34 -3.13 -9.26 0.39
CA PHE A 34 -2.67 -10.41 1.18
C PHE A 34 -1.15 -10.57 1.13
N LYS A 35 -0.57 -10.47 -0.06
CA LYS A 35 0.88 -10.58 -0.23
C LYS A 35 1.61 -9.42 0.45
N PHE A 36 1.06 -8.22 0.39
CA PHE A 36 1.60 -7.06 1.07
C PHE A 36 1.57 -7.23 2.59
N GLU A 37 0.43 -7.64 3.16
CA GLU A 37 0.29 -7.88 4.60
C GLU A 37 1.22 -8.98 5.10
N GLU A 38 1.34 -10.09 4.37
CA GLU A 38 2.25 -11.18 4.69
C GLU A 38 3.71 -10.71 4.74
N LEU A 39 4.15 -10.02 3.69
CA LEU A 39 5.51 -9.50 3.59
C LEU A 39 5.78 -8.37 4.60
N ALA A 40 4.79 -7.54 4.90
CA ALA A 40 4.89 -6.46 5.89
C ALA A 40 4.97 -7.01 7.33
N ALA A 41 4.25 -8.09 7.63
CA ALA A 41 4.25 -8.75 8.94
C ALA A 41 5.61 -9.38 9.31
N GLU A 42 6.40 -9.81 8.32
CA GLU A 42 7.77 -10.32 8.55
C GLU A 42 8.75 -9.24 9.07
N GLY A 43 8.41 -7.94 8.97
CA GLY A 43 9.14 -6.84 9.60
C GLY A 43 10.56 -6.55 9.08
N SER A 44 11.05 -7.29 8.08
CA SER A 44 12.37 -7.08 7.49
C SER A 44 12.34 -6.00 6.42
N THR A 45 13.29 -5.06 6.44
CA THR A 45 13.39 -3.95 5.46
C THR A 45 13.35 -4.43 4.00
N LYS A 46 13.96 -5.57 3.71
CA LYS A 46 13.94 -6.20 2.39
C LYS A 46 12.53 -6.66 1.99
N LYS A 47 11.82 -7.30 2.91
CA LYS A 47 10.45 -7.77 2.70
C LYS A 47 9.49 -6.62 2.52
N VAL A 48 9.63 -5.57 3.33
CA VAL A 48 8.86 -4.32 3.19
C VAL A 48 9.08 -3.70 1.80
N LEU A 49 10.32 -3.66 1.31
CA LEU A 49 10.60 -3.19 -0.05
C LEU A 49 9.92 -4.08 -1.11
N GLU A 50 9.97 -5.40 -0.95
CA GLU A 50 9.26 -6.34 -1.84
C GLU A 50 7.74 -6.13 -1.80
N SER A 51 7.13 -5.86 -0.63
CA SER A 51 5.70 -5.57 -0.50
C SER A 51 5.31 -4.33 -1.31
N ILE A 52 6.05 -3.24 -1.13
CA ILE A 52 5.78 -1.98 -1.84
C ILE A 52 6.01 -2.16 -3.34
N THR A 53 7.02 -2.93 -3.73
CA THR A 53 7.30 -3.27 -5.13
C THR A 53 6.15 -4.07 -5.76
N ALA A 54 5.59 -5.03 -5.02
CA ALA A 54 4.42 -5.77 -5.48
C ALA A 54 3.16 -4.89 -5.62
N ALA A 55 3.04 -3.85 -4.79
CA ALA A 55 1.90 -2.95 -4.76
C ALA A 55 1.97 -1.85 -5.84
N LEU A 56 3.13 -1.21 -6.01
CA LEU A 56 3.34 -0.08 -6.93
C LEU A 56 3.93 -0.49 -8.28
N GLY A 57 4.53 -1.67 -8.37
CA GLY A 57 5.31 -2.10 -9.52
C GLY A 57 6.78 -1.65 -9.44
N GLU A 58 7.65 -2.41 -10.11
CA GLU A 58 9.09 -2.21 -10.09
C GLU A 58 9.50 -0.84 -10.68
N GLU A 59 8.81 -0.41 -11.74
CA GLU A 59 9.03 0.88 -12.42
C GLU A 59 8.85 2.07 -11.47
N ALA A 60 7.76 2.07 -10.69
CA ALA A 60 7.48 3.11 -9.71
C ALA A 60 8.56 3.15 -8.62
N ILE A 61 8.99 1.99 -8.12
CA ILE A 61 10.01 1.89 -7.07
C ILE A 61 11.36 2.42 -7.54
N GLU A 62 11.75 2.12 -8.78
CA GLU A 62 12.97 2.63 -9.37
C GLU A 62 12.91 4.13 -9.61
N GLU A 63 11.76 4.62 -10.06
CA GLU A 63 11.53 6.05 -10.32
C GLU A 63 11.51 6.90 -9.04
N ILE A 64 10.85 6.41 -7.99
CA ILE A 64 10.83 7.02 -6.65
C ILE A 64 12.22 6.93 -6.00
N GLY A 65 13.04 5.94 -6.40
CA GLY A 65 14.36 5.71 -5.84
C GLY A 65 14.31 5.17 -4.41
N VAL A 66 13.31 4.35 -4.09
CA VAL A 66 13.06 3.81 -2.73
C VAL A 66 14.30 3.13 -2.14
N LYS A 67 15.10 2.45 -2.97
CA LYS A 67 16.36 1.79 -2.58
C LYS A 67 17.43 2.75 -2.03
N LYS A 68 17.33 4.05 -2.35
CA LYS A 68 18.25 5.10 -1.88
C LYS A 68 17.66 5.89 -0.70
N MET A 69 16.42 5.63 -0.32
CA MET A 69 15.76 6.34 0.77
C MET A 69 16.15 5.77 2.14
N SER A 70 16.04 6.58 3.19
CA SER A 70 16.18 6.11 4.56
C SER A 70 15.02 5.19 4.96
N VAL A 71 15.27 4.30 5.93
CA VAL A 71 14.25 3.39 6.47
C VAL A 71 13.02 4.15 6.99
N ALA A 72 13.18 5.37 7.47
CA ALA A 72 12.06 6.24 7.87
C ALA A 72 11.13 6.57 6.68
N ASN A 73 11.70 6.95 5.54
CA ASN A 73 10.94 7.24 4.32
C ASN A 73 10.31 5.97 3.74
N LEU A 74 10.99 4.83 3.83
CA LEU A 74 10.42 3.53 3.45
C LEU A 74 9.15 3.26 4.26
N LYS A 75 9.17 3.46 5.58
CA LYS A 75 7.98 3.30 6.43
C LYS A 75 6.84 4.21 6.00
N VAL A 76 7.11 5.49 5.73
CA VAL A 76 6.10 6.44 5.23
C VAL A 76 5.48 5.93 3.93
N LEU A 77 6.30 5.46 2.99
CA LEU A 77 5.83 4.89 1.72
C LEU A 77 4.98 3.63 1.94
N THR A 78 5.42 2.72 2.80
CA THR A 78 4.68 1.51 3.17
C THR A 78 3.33 1.85 3.78
N THR A 79 3.29 2.82 4.70
CA THR A 79 2.04 3.30 5.31
C THR A 79 1.11 3.91 4.27
N ALA A 80 1.62 4.72 3.34
CA ALA A 80 0.82 5.30 2.27
C ALA A 80 0.25 4.25 1.31
N VAL A 81 1.05 3.25 0.92
CA VAL A 81 0.59 2.12 0.09
C VAL A 81 -0.46 1.30 0.82
N MET A 82 -0.24 1.01 2.11
CA MET A 82 -1.19 0.28 2.94
C MET A 82 -2.52 1.04 3.10
N ALA A 83 -2.45 2.35 3.31
CA ALA A 83 -3.61 3.23 3.38
C ALA A 83 -4.40 3.19 2.07
N ALA A 84 -3.71 3.35 0.94
CA ALA A 84 -4.28 3.25 -0.39
C ALA A 84 -4.97 1.89 -0.62
N MET A 85 -4.30 0.78 -0.33
CA MET A 85 -4.84 -0.58 -0.48
C MET A 85 -6.07 -0.84 0.39
N GLN A 86 -6.10 -0.32 1.61
CA GLN A 86 -7.18 -0.57 2.57
C GLN A 86 -8.31 0.48 2.47
N GLY A 87 -8.18 1.47 1.59
CA GLY A 87 -9.10 2.60 1.52
C GLY A 87 -9.12 3.44 2.79
N LEU A 88 -8.02 3.43 3.55
CA LEU A 88 -7.83 4.20 4.77
C LEU A 88 -7.10 5.51 4.45
N THR A 89 -7.24 6.50 5.33
CA THR A 89 -6.39 7.68 5.28
C THR A 89 -4.96 7.36 5.73
N TYR A 90 -3.98 8.16 5.27
CA TYR A 90 -2.58 8.00 5.71
C TYR A 90 -2.47 8.03 7.24
N GLU A 91 -3.21 8.92 7.90
CA GLU A 91 -3.23 9.06 9.36
C GLU A 91 -3.77 7.81 10.06
N GLU A 92 -4.81 7.18 9.52
CA GLU A 92 -5.36 5.93 10.06
C GLU A 92 -4.39 4.77 9.89
N ALA A 93 -3.74 4.67 8.73
CA ALA A 93 -2.72 3.66 8.48
C ALA A 93 -1.48 3.87 9.37
N ASP A 94 -1.04 5.12 9.58
CA ASP A 94 0.10 5.45 10.44
C ASP A 94 -0.21 5.08 11.89
N ALA A 95 -1.39 5.45 12.40
CA ALA A 95 -1.84 5.08 13.73
C ALA A 95 -1.89 3.55 13.93
N ARG A 96 -2.26 2.80 12.89
CA ARG A 96 -2.27 1.33 12.90
C ARG A 96 -0.86 0.74 12.88
N PHE A 97 0.04 1.29 12.06
CA PHE A 97 1.42 0.86 11.96
C PHE A 97 2.22 1.17 13.24
N GLN A 98 2.01 2.36 13.83
CA GLN A 98 2.60 2.73 15.13
C GLN A 98 2.08 1.85 16.27
N ARG A 99 0.79 1.50 16.27
CA ARG A 99 0.22 0.57 17.28
C ARG A 99 0.73 -0.84 17.14
N ALA A 100 1.02 -1.31 15.93
CA ALA A 100 1.60 -2.63 15.70
C ALA A 100 3.08 -2.74 16.16
N GLY A 101 3.74 -1.59 16.41
CA GLY A 101 5.10 -1.52 16.91
C GLY A 101 5.25 -1.33 18.43
N GLN A 102 4.15 -1.36 19.21
CA GLN A 102 4.17 -1.32 20.69
C GLN A 102 4.01 -2.70 21.32
#